data_AF-X1K1N0-F1
#
_entry.id   AF-X1K1N0-F1
#
_cell.length_a   1.000
_cell.length_b   1.000
_cell.length_c   1.000
_cell.angle_alpha   90.00
_cell.angle_beta   90.00
_cell.angle_gamma   90.00
#
_symmetry.space_group_name_H-M   'P 1'
#
loop_
_entity.id
_entity.type
_entity.pdbx_description
1 polymer ?
#
loop_
_entity_poly.entity_id
_entity_poly.type
_entity_poly.pdbx_seq_one_letter_code
_entity_poly.pdbx_strand_id
1 'polypeptide(L)' 'ECLKKGIAKDQILLSLEWRMKCGMGFCGHCQINNVYVCLDGPVFNYEELSKLKETEV' A
#
# COMPACT_ATOMS: atom_id res chain seq x y z
N GLU A 1 -4.43 -11.34 12.32
CA GLU A 1 -3.90 -11.65 13.67
C GLU A 1 -3.70 -10.40 14.53
N CYS A 2 -2.96 -9.39 14.05
CA CYS A 2 -2.66 -8.17 14.81
C CYS A 2 -3.90 -7.45 15.37
N LEU A 3 -4.97 -7.34 14.59
CA LEU A 3 -6.24 -6.74 15.04
C LEU A 3 -6.90 -7.49 16.20
N LYS A 4 -6.78 -8.83 16.24
CA LYS A 4 -7.32 -9.65 17.34
C LYS A 4 -6.54 -9.44 18.64
N LYS A 5 -5.27 -9.02 18.54
CA LYS A 5 -4.38 -8.72 19.67
C LYS A 5 -4.51 -7.27 20.17
N GLY A 6 -5.43 -6.47 19.61
CA GLY A 6 -5.64 -5.08 20.01
C GLY A 6 -4.56 -4.10 19.55
N ILE A 7 -3.74 -4.47 18.56
CA ILE A 7 -2.73 -3.57 17.97
C ILE A 7 -3.45 -2.49 17.16
N ALA A 8 -3.08 -1.23 17.38
CA ALA A 8 -3.65 -0.09 16.67
C ALA A 8 -3.30 -0.14 15.17
N LYS A 9 -4.19 0.36 14.30
CA LYS A 9 -4.08 0.20 12.84
C LYS A 9 -2.86 0.92 12.25
N ASP A 10 -2.51 2.07 12.81
CA ASP A 10 -1.32 2.86 12.51
C ASP A 10 -0.01 2.13 12.88
N GLN A 11 -0.05 1.18 13.81
CA GLN A 11 1.09 0.35 14.22
C GLN A 11 1.24 -0.95 13.42
N ILE A 12 0.27 -1.28 12.57
CA ILE A 12 0.32 -2.47 11.71
C ILE A 12 0.93 -2.05 10.37
N LEU A 13 2.22 -2.32 10.19
CA LEU A 13 2.94 -2.07 8.95
C LEU A 13 2.86 -3.28 8.02
N LEU A 14 2.61 -3.03 6.74
CA LEU A 14 2.47 -4.04 5.70
C LEU A 14 3.33 -3.65 4.50
N SER A 15 4.14 -4.60 4.03
CA SER A 15 4.86 -4.46 2.76
C SER A 15 3.99 -4.94 1.61
N LEU A 16 3.76 -4.08 0.62
CA LEU A 16 3.01 -4.35 -0.59
C LEU A 16 3.94 -4.65 -1.76
N GLU A 17 3.69 -5.78 -2.41
CA GLU A 17 4.29 -6.14 -3.69
C GLU A 17 3.29 -5.89 -4.84
N TRP A 18 2.71 -4.68 -4.86
CA TRP A 18 1.57 -4.36 -5.72
C TRP A 18 1.96 -4.26 -7.20
N ARG A 19 1.61 -5.29 -7.99
CA ARG A 19 1.81 -5.37 -9.46
C ARG A 19 3.16 -4.77 -9.92
N MET A 20 4.20 -4.93 -9.10
CA MET A 20 5.43 -4.16 -9.26
C MET A 20 6.21 -4.71 -10.46
N LYS A 21 6.56 -3.81 -11.40
CA LYS A 21 7.31 -4.17 -12.62
C LYS A 21 8.63 -3.43 -12.74
N CYS A 22 8.60 -2.09 -12.67
CA CYS A 22 9.78 -1.27 -12.98
C CYS A 22 10.57 -0.76 -11.77
N GLY A 23 9.96 -0.65 -10.59
CA GLY A 23 10.61 -0.07 -9.40
C GLY A 23 10.96 1.43 -9.48
N MET A 24 10.67 2.13 -10.57
CA MET A 24 11.10 3.53 -10.81
C MET A 24 9.94 4.50 -11.13
N GLY A 25 8.69 4.08 -10.94
CA GLY A 25 7.50 4.90 -11.18
C GLY A 25 7.13 5.17 -12.64
N PHE A 26 8.00 4.90 -13.62
CA PHE A 26 7.71 5.26 -15.01
C PHE A 26 6.60 4.41 -15.67
N CYS A 27 6.41 3.15 -15.26
CA CYS A 27 5.47 2.25 -15.93
C CYS A 27 4.02 2.32 -15.42
N GLY A 28 3.78 2.90 -14.23
CA GLY A 28 2.43 2.97 -13.64
C GLY A 28 1.85 1.67 -13.08
N HIS A 29 2.49 0.51 -13.25
CA HIS A 29 1.90 -0.76 -12.78
C HIS A 29 1.75 -0.83 -11.25
N CYS A 30 2.65 -0.17 -10.52
CA CYS A 30 2.65 -0.15 -9.05
C CYS A 30 1.69 0.91 -8.47
N GLN A 31 0.85 1.54 -9.29
CA GLN A 31 0.02 2.68 -8.91
C GLN A 31 -1.31 2.24 -8.26
N ILE A 32 -1.64 2.87 -7.14
CA ILE A 32 -2.93 2.76 -6.44
C ILE A 32 -3.45 4.20 -6.26
N ASN A 33 -4.51 4.58 -6.98
CA ASN A 33 -4.94 5.97 -7.10
C ASN A 33 -3.79 6.90 -7.52
N ASN A 34 -3.35 7.80 -6.62
CA ASN A 34 -2.28 8.75 -6.85
C ASN A 34 -0.97 8.35 -6.18
N VAL A 35 -0.89 7.13 -5.64
CA VAL A 35 0.28 6.61 -4.90
C VAL A 35 0.99 5.58 -5.76
N TYR A 36 2.29 5.73 -5.93
CA TYR A 36 3.18 4.77 -6.55
C TYR A 36 3.88 3.95 -5.46
N VAL A 37 3.48 2.69 -5.28
CA VAL A 37 4.08 1.79 -4.27
C VAL A 37 5.60 1.67 -4.40
N CYS A 38 6.11 1.78 -5.64
CA CYS A 38 7.53 1.72 -5.92
C CYS A 38 8.33 3.01 -5.64
N LEU A 39 7.66 4.16 -5.42
CA LEU A 39 8.30 5.44 -5.09
C LEU A 39 7.96 5.91 -3.69
N ASP A 40 6.67 5.88 -3.34
CA ASP A 40 6.15 6.31 -2.03
C ASP A 40 6.47 5.30 -0.92
N GLY A 41 6.92 4.11 -1.31
CA GLY A 41 7.42 3.08 -0.43
C GLY A 41 6.52 1.85 -0.46
N PRO A 42 7.09 0.64 -0.41
CA PRO A 42 6.29 -0.57 -0.37
C PRO A 42 5.64 -0.77 1.01
N VAL A 43 6.06 -0.04 2.05
CA VAL A 43 5.57 -0.24 3.41
C VAL A 43 4.55 0.83 3.77
N PHE A 44 3.33 0.40 4.07
CA PHE A 44 2.24 1.25 4.51
C PHE A 44 1.66 0.75 5.83
N ASN A 45 1.08 1.64 6.62
CA ASN A 45 0.28 1.21 7.76
C ASN A 45 -1.13 0.75 7.33
N TYR A 46 -1.78 -0.03 8.19
CA TYR A 46 -3.08 -0.61 7.90
C TYR A 46 -4.19 0.46 7.76
N GLU A 47 -4.03 1.62 8.40
CA GLU A 47 -4.97 2.74 8.26
C GLU A 47 -4.86 3.41 6.89
N GLU A 48 -3.66 3.66 6.40
CA GLU A 48 -3.37 4.19 5.06
C GLU A 48 -3.92 3.26 3.98
N LEU A 49 -3.67 1.96 4.14
CA LEU A 49 -4.21 0.94 3.23
C LEU A 49 -5.73 0.89 3.19
N SER A 50 -6.39 1.15 4.32
CA SER A 50 -7.85 1.22 4.36
C SER A 50 -8.41 2.43 3.57
N LYS A 51 -7.60 3.46 3.34
CA LYS A 51 -7.94 4.66 2.55
C LYS A 51 -7.56 4.52 1.07
N LEU A 52 -6.57 3.67 0.77
CA LEU A 52 -6.17 3.30 -0.59
C LEU A 52 -7.18 2.30 -1.20
N LYS A 53 -8.30 2.81 -1.74
CA LYS A 53 -9.27 2.00 -2.48
C LYS A 53 -8.81 1.79 -3.92
N GLU A 54 -8.98 0.60 -4.48
CA GLU A 54 -8.87 0.40 -5.93
C GLU A 54 -9.97 1.22 -6.60
N THR A 55 -9.64 2.11 -7.53
CA THR A 55 -10.65 2.83 -8.31
C THR A 55 -11.56 1.80 -8.96
N GLU A 56 -12.86 1.85 -8.67
CA GLU A 56 -13.85 1.10 -9.42
C GLU A 56 -13.76 1.56 -10.89
N VAL A 57 -13.27 0.69 -11.76
CA VAL A 57 -13.29 0.87 -13.22
C VAL A 57 -14.66 0.45 -13.73
#